data_AF-X1M1B9-F1
#
_entry.id   AF-X1M1B9-F1
#
_cell.length_a   1.000
_cell.length_b   1.000
_cell.length_c   1.000
_cell.angle_alpha   90.00
_cell.angle_beta   90.00
_cell.angle_gamma   90.00
#
_symmetry.space_group_name_H-M   'P 1'
#
loop_
_entity.id
_entity.type
_entity.pdbx_description
1 polymer ?
#
loop_
_entity_poly.entity_id
_entity_poly.type
_entity_poly.pdbx_seq_one_letter_code
_entity_poly.pdbx_strand_id
1 'polypeptide(L)' 'DQIMSKLSKYYPEYGFEHNKGYGTRKHLKSLQKYGPTLIHRVSFRGVLS' A
#
# COMPACT_ATOMS: atom_id res chain seq x y z
N ASP A 1 -15.82 -3.37 3.25
CA ASP A 1 -14.36 -3.55 3.48
C ASP A 1 -13.78 -2.64 4.53
N GLN A 2 -13.66 -3.14 5.77
CA GLN A 2 -13.08 -2.35 6.88
C GLN A 2 -11.59 -2.61 7.13
N ILE A 3 -11.06 -3.76 6.65
CA ILE A 3 -9.68 -4.18 6.94
C ILE A 3 -8.67 -3.15 6.43
N MET A 4 -8.82 -2.69 5.17
CA MET A 4 -7.90 -1.72 4.58
C MET A 4 -7.94 -0.36 5.27
N SER A 5 -9.11 0.08 5.76
CA SER A 5 -9.21 1.31 6.55
C SER A 5 -8.53 1.18 7.92
N LYS A 6 -8.57 -0.01 8.55
CA LYS A 6 -7.82 -0.28 9.78
C LYS A 6 -6.31 -0.29 9.50
N LEU A 7 -5.88 -0.95 8.43
CA LEU A 7 -4.48 -1.01 8.02
C LEU A 7 -3.91 0.38 7.68
N SER A 8 -4.74 1.26 7.13
CA SER A 8 -4.36 2.65 6.87
C SER A 8 -3.98 3.44 8.13
N LYS A 9 -4.48 3.04 9.32
CA LYS A 9 -4.04 3.66 10.59
C LYS A 9 -2.60 3.29 10.95
N TYR A 10 -2.19 2.07 10.60
CA TYR A 10 -0.82 1.58 10.82
C TYR A 10 0.13 1.99 9.70
N TYR A 11 -0.39 2.17 8.48
CA TYR A 11 0.36 2.48 7.27
C TYR A 11 -0.25 3.70 6.55
N PRO A 12 -0.29 4.89 7.20
CA PRO A 12 -1.00 6.07 6.68
C PRO A 12 -0.45 6.55 5.34
N GLU A 13 0.86 6.36 5.12
CA GLU A 13 1.55 6.76 3.90
C GLU A 13 1.02 6.06 2.64
N TYR A 14 0.47 4.85 2.76
CA TYR A 14 0.09 4.01 1.62
C TYR A 14 -1.33 4.26 1.14
N GLY A 15 -2.16 4.95 1.92
CA GLY A 15 -3.52 5.34 1.52
C GLY A 15 -4.48 4.16 1.32
N PHE A 16 -4.37 3.11 2.14
CA PHE A 16 -5.17 1.89 2.04
C PHE A 16 -6.67 2.13 2.23
N GLU A 17 -7.06 3.13 3.02
CA GLU A 17 -8.45 3.52 3.19
C GLU A 17 -9.09 3.99 1.87
N HIS A 18 -8.31 4.57 0.96
CA HIS A 18 -8.76 5.04 -0.37
C HIS A 18 -8.54 4.01 -1.47
N ASN A 19 -7.33 3.43 -1.55
CA ASN A 19 -6.95 2.57 -2.68
C ASN A 19 -7.12 1.08 -2.43
N LYS A 20 -7.43 0.66 -1.20
CA LYS A 20 -7.65 -0.75 -0.82
C LYS A 20 -6.50 -1.71 -1.21
N GLY A 21 -5.29 -1.20 -1.39
CA GLY A 21 -4.12 -1.98 -1.82
C GLY A 21 -3.91 -2.03 -3.34
N TYR A 22 -4.76 -1.41 -4.16
CA TYR A 22 -4.54 -1.30 -5.59
C TYR A 22 -3.36 -0.34 -5.89
N GLY A 23 -2.61 -0.65 -6.96
CA GLY A 23 -1.42 0.08 -7.41
C GLY A 23 -1.73 1.45 -8.02
N THR A 24 -2.39 2.32 -7.26
CA THR A 24 -2.63 3.72 -7.64
C THR A 24 -1.34 4.52 -7.66
N ARG A 25 -1.31 5.64 -8.39
CA ARG A 25 -0.15 6.54 -8.43
C ARG A 25 0.34 6.94 -7.03
N LYS A 26 -0.57 7.23 -6.09
CA LYS A 26 -0.21 7.53 -4.70
C LYS A 26 0.46 6.33 -4.03
N HIS A 27 -0.14 5.16 -4.15
CA HIS A 27 0.37 3.93 -3.53
C HIS A 27 1.76 3.55 -4.04
N LEU A 28 1.98 3.59 -5.37
CA LEU A 28 3.27 3.30 -5.98
C LEU A 28 4.35 4.30 -5.56
N LYS A 29 4.01 5.58 -5.42
CA LYS A 29 4.93 6.59 -4.88
C LYS A 29 5.32 6.29 -3.43
N SER A 30 4.36 5.87 -2.61
CA SER A 30 4.63 5.48 -1.22
C SER A 30 5.50 4.22 -1.14
N LEU A 31 5.27 3.23 -2.02
CA LEU A 31 6.14 2.06 -2.16
C LEU A 31 7.57 2.44 -2.54
N GLN A 32 7.75 3.36 -3.48
CA GLN A 32 9.09 3.84 -3.86
C GLN A 32 9.78 4.62 -2.73
N LYS A 33 9.02 5.39 -1.94
CA LYS A 33 9.58 6.23 -0.88
C LYS A 33 9.87 5.47 0.42
N TYR A 34 8.99 4.55 0.81
CA TYR A 34 9.00 3.90 2.12
C TYR A 34 9.25 2.38 2.04
N GLY A 35 9.33 1.81 0.84
CA GLY A 35 9.43 0.37 0.60
C GLY A 35 8.10 -0.36 0.73
N PRO A 36 8.06 -1.68 0.52
CA PRO A 36 6.90 -2.50 0.82
C PRO A 36 6.78 -2.81 2.32
N THR A 37 5.54 -2.94 2.80
CA THR A 37 5.22 -3.39 4.17
C THR A 37 4.91 -4.90 4.21
N LEU A 38 4.79 -5.49 5.40
CA LEU A 38 4.50 -6.91 5.61
C LEU A 38 3.19 -7.41 4.96
N ILE A 39 2.24 -6.51 4.72
CA ILE A 39 0.95 -6.85 4.10
C ILE A 39 0.97 -6.74 2.57
N HIS A 40 2.06 -6.24 1.98
CA HIS A 40 2.20 -6.17 0.54
C HIS A 40 2.54 -7.55 -0.03
N ARG A 41 1.87 -7.89 -1.13
CA ARG A 41 2.19 -9.09 -1.90
C ARG A 41 3.38 -8.78 -2.80
N VAL A 42 4.57 -9.13 -2.35
CA VAL A 42 5.84 -8.86 -3.05
C VAL A 42 5.92 -9.46 -4.46
N SER A 43 5.15 -10.51 -4.76
CA SER A 43 5.03 -11.08 -6.10
C SER A 43 4.26 -10.19 -7.08
N PHE A 44 3.56 -9.16 -6.60
CA PHE A 44 2.78 -8.28 -7.46
C PHE A 44 3.69 -7.23 -8.12
N ARG A 45 3.44 -7.00 -9.40
CA ARG A 45 4.21 -6.03 -10.20
C ARG A 45 4.17 -4.64 -9.56
N GLY A 46 5.35 -4.07 -9.35
CA GLY A 46 5.52 -2.71 -8.79
C GLY A 46 5.68 -2.65 -7.26
N VAL A 47 5.77 -3.79 -6.58
CA VAL A 47 6.02 -3.85 -5.13
C VAL A 47 7.53 -3.96 -4.81
N LEU A 48 8.31 -4.66 -5.65
CA LEU A 48 9.76 -4.87 -5.49
C LEU A 48 10.60 -4.28 -6.66
N SER A 49 10.04 -3.35 -7.43
CA SER A 49 10.75 -2.73 -8.57
C SER A 49 11.86 -1.80 -8.12
#